data_AF-A0A3M1HZE7-F1
#
_entry.id   AF-A0A3M1HZE7-F1
#
_cell.length_a   1.000
_cell.length_b   1.000
_cell.length_c   1.000
_cell.angle_alpha   90.00
_cell.angle_beta   90.00
_cell.angle_gamma   90.00
#
_symmetry.space_group_name_H-M   'P 1'
#
loop_
_entity.id
_entity.type
_entity.pdbx_description
1 polymer ?
#
loop_
_entity_poly.entity_id
_entity_poly.type
_entity_poly.pdbx_seq_one_letter_code
_entity_poly.pdbx_strand_id
1 'polypeptide(L)' 'MLAHLVSATIAGLDAVRVDVEVDLAPGLPSWAIVGLPEASVREAKERVRAAITNLS' A
#
# COMPACT_ATOMS: atom_id res chain seq x y z
N MET A 1 2.75 7.49 -12.69
CA MET A 1 3.44 6.63 -11.72
C MET A 1 4.39 7.50 -10.91
N LEU A 2 4.15 7.65 -9.61
CA LEU A 2 4.95 8.47 -8.69
C LEU A 2 6.09 7.67 -8.05
N ALA A 3 5.83 6.41 -7.68
CA ALA A 3 6.83 5.53 -7.08
C ALA A 3 6.59 4.07 -7.46
N HIS A 4 7.66 3.30 -7.53
CA HIS A 4 7.65 1.85 -7.72
C HIS A 4 8.64 1.22 -6.74
N LEU A 5 8.26 0.11 -6.12
CA LEU A 5 9.14 -0.67 -5.26
C LEU A 5 8.89 -2.17 -5.43
N VAL A 6 9.95 -2.95 -5.22
CA VAL A 6 9.89 -4.41 -5.19
C VAL A 6 9.71 -4.87 -3.75
N SER A 7 8.73 -5.75 -3.54
CA SER A 7 8.40 -6.36 -2.26
C SER A 7 8.22 -7.87 -2.43
N ALA A 8 7.81 -8.54 -1.36
CA ALA A 8 7.48 -9.96 -1.37
C ALA A 8 6.36 -10.27 -0.38
N THR A 9 5.58 -11.30 -0.68
CA THR A 9 4.61 -11.91 0.22
C THR A 9 4.83 -13.42 0.30
N ILE A 10 4.18 -14.08 1.25
CA ILE A 10 4.21 -15.54 1.37
C ILE A 10 2.90 -16.12 0.86
N ALA A 11 2.98 -17.09 -0.03
CA ALA A 11 1.86 -17.91 -0.49
C ALA A 11 2.10 -19.36 -0.06
N GLY A 12 1.54 -19.76 1.09
CA GLY A 12 1.83 -21.06 1.69
C GLY A 12 3.27 -21.13 2.24
N LEU A 13 4.14 -21.87 1.55
CA LEU A 13 5.58 -21.98 1.89
C LEU A 13 6.48 -21.22 0.91
N ASP A 14 5.92 -20.67 -0.16
CA ASP A 14 6.66 -20.00 -1.22
C ASP A 14 6.68 -18.49 -1.01
N ALA A 15 7.84 -17.88 -1.26
CA ALA A 15 7.97 -16.43 -1.33
C ALA A 15 7.62 -15.97 -2.76
N VAL A 16 6.65 -15.07 -2.85
CA VAL A 16 6.18 -14.49 -4.11
C VAL A 16 6.62 -13.05 -4.17
N ARG A 17 7.33 -12.68 -5.24
CA ARG A 17 7.69 -11.29 -5.51
C ARG A 17 6.43 -10.47 -5.80
N VAL A 18 6.35 -9.28 -5.23
CA VAL A 18 5.26 -8.33 -5.42
C VAL A 18 5.85 -7.01 -5.89
N ASP A 19 5.42 -6.52 -7.04
CA ASP A 19 5.76 -5.18 -7.51
C ASP A 19 4.64 -4.22 -7.07
N VAL A 20 5.01 -3.18 -6.32
CA VAL A 20 4.06 -2.19 -5.79
C VAL A 20 4.27 -0.87 -6.51
N GLU A 21 3.19 -0.33 -7.06
CA GLU A 21 3.17 0.94 -7.77
C GLU A 21 2.28 1.94 -7.03
N VAL A 22 2.73 3.19 -6.99
CA VAL A 22 1.98 4.30 -6.42
C VAL A 22 1.84 5.37 -7.50
N ASP A 23 0.62 5.85 -7.66
CA ASP A 23 0.31 7.00 -8.49
C ASP A 23 -0.34 8.10 -7.67
N LEU A 24 -0.06 9.35 -8.03
CA LEU A 24 -0.65 10.52 -7.40
C LEU A 24 -1.24 11.41 -8.48
N ALA A 25 -2.55 11.61 -8.41
CA ALA A 25 -3.29 12.48 -9.31
C ALA A 25 -3.82 13.71 -8.57
N PRO A 26 -3.91 14.88 -9.23
CA PRO A 26 -4.59 16.05 -8.67
C PRO A 26 -6.08 15.78 -8.43
N GLY A 27 -6.65 16.39 -7.39
CA GLY A 27 -8.09 16.27 -7.09
C GLY A 27 -8.37 16.23 -5.60
N LEU A 28 -9.54 15.68 -5.24
CA LEU A 28 -9.90 15.49 -3.83
C LEU A 28 -9.00 14.42 -3.18
N PRO A 29 -8.56 14.61 -1.93
CA PRO A 29 -7.77 13.63 -1.21
C PRO A 29 -8.52 12.29 -1.12
N SER A 30 -7.99 11.27 -1.79
CA SER A 30 -8.50 9.91 -1.73
C SER A 30 -7.34 8.93 -1.66
N TRP A 31 -7.59 7.76 -1.10
CA TRP A 31 -6.59 6.70 -1.01
C TRP A 31 -7.26 5.36 -1.33
N ALA A 32 -6.92 4.81 -2.49
CA ALA A 32 -7.35 3.48 -2.91
C ALA A 32 -6.16 2.52 -2.93
N ILE A 33 -6.40 1.25 -2.58
CA ILE A 33 -5.46 0.15 -2.78
C ILE A 33 -6.19 -0.89 -3.62
N VAL A 34 -5.62 -1.25 -4.75
CA VAL A 34 -6.19 -2.19 -5.74
C VAL A 34 -5.30 -3.43 -5.85
N GLY A 35 -5.73 -4.45 -6.59
CA GLY A 35 -4.97 -5.70 -6.75
C GLY A 35 -5.29 -6.78 -5.70
N LEU A 36 -6.52 -6.79 -5.18
CA LEU A 36 -7.01 -7.77 -4.20
C LEU A 36 -6.13 -7.87 -2.93
N PRO A 37 -5.84 -6.72 -2.25
CA PRO A 37 -5.02 -6.74 -1.05
C PRO A 37 -5.70 -7.53 0.07
N GLU A 38 -4.90 -8.14 0.94
CA GLU A 38 -5.40 -8.75 2.17
C GLU A 38 -5.92 -7.71 3.17
N ALA A 39 -6.65 -8.17 4.19
CA ALA A 39 -7.16 -7.30 5.26
C ALA A 39 -6.02 -6.59 6.03
N SER A 40 -4.92 -7.29 6.27
CA SER A 40 -3.71 -6.77 6.92
C SER A 40 -3.16 -5.51 6.24
N VAL A 41 -3.17 -5.48 4.90
CA VAL A 41 -2.73 -4.33 4.09
C VAL A 41 -3.72 -3.18 4.21
N ARG A 42 -5.03 -3.45 4.21
CA ARG A 42 -6.06 -2.43 4.43
C ARG A 42 -5.96 -1.80 5.82
N GLU A 43 -5.68 -2.58 6.86
CA GLU A 43 -5.48 -2.05 8.22
C GLU A 43 -4.17 -1.27 8.35
N ALA A 44 -3.11 -1.71 7.67
CA ALA A 44 -1.83 -1.01 7.64
C ALA A 44 -1.98 0.41 7.07
N LYS A 45 -2.83 0.58 6.05
CA LYS A 45 -3.15 1.91 5.49
C LYS A 45 -3.63 2.88 6.57
N GLU A 46 -4.57 2.47 7.43
CA GLU A 46 -5.10 3.34 8.48
C GLU A 46 -4.02 3.68 9.52
N ARG A 47 -3.15 2.72 9.89
CA ARG A 47 -2.00 2.98 10.77
C ARG A 47 -1.03 4.00 10.18
N VAL A 48 -0.70 3.87 8.89
CA VAL A 48 0.19 4.82 8.19
C VAL A 48 -0.45 6.21 8.14
N ARG A 49 -1.74 6.30 7.82
CA ARG A 49 -2.48 7.57 7.82
C ARG A 49 -2.46 8.25 9.19
N ALA A 50 -2.71 7.49 10.26
CA ALA A 50 -2.66 8.00 11.63
C ALA A 50 -1.24 8.46 12.01
N ALA A 51 -0.21 7.69 11.66
CA ALA A 51 1.18 8.05 11.92
C ALA A 51 1.59 9.36 11.23
N ILE A 52 1.22 9.54 9.95
CA ILE A 52 1.50 10.78 9.20
C ILE A 52 0.79 11.98 9.86
N THR A 53 -0.47 11.81 10.24
CA THR A 53 -1.27 12.89 10.87
C THR A 53 -0.74 13.28 12.25
N ASN A 54 -0.22 12.32 13.02
CA ASN A 54 0.34 12.60 14.35
C ASN A 54 1.77 13.17 14.30
N LEU A 55 2.46 13.03 13.17
CA LEU A 55 3.81 13.56 12.97
C LEU A 55 3.82 15.00 12.42
N SER A 56 2.69 15.47 11.87
CA SER A 56 2.48 16.85 11.42
C SER A 56 1.97 17.75 12.52
#